data_AF-A0A534SMJ9-F1
#
_entry.id   AF-A0A534SMJ9-F1
#
_cell.length_a   1.000
_cell.length_b   1.000
_cell.length_c   1.000
_cell.angle_alpha   90.00
_cell.angle_beta   90.00
_cell.angle_gamma   90.00
#
_symmetry.space_group_name_H-M   'P 1'
#
loop_
_entity.id
_entity.type
_entity.pdbx_description
1 polymer ?
#
loop_
_entity_poly.entity_id
_entity_poly.type
_entity_poly.pdbx_seq_one_letter_code
_entity_poly.pdbx_strand_id
1 'polypeptide(L)'
;MRLPLAGAALALGCARQAPPPPPAPPPPPPLTEELLAPSTTAEFQIGPIKETATADGAAVFVEGTVRNVGSRPSRDVKVSVEGLDSDGTRVVSVDTLPTPQAIAPGTSATFVVRLPNDPAVRTYHVVAIGR
;
A
#
# COMPACT_ATOMS: atom_id res chain seq x y z
N MET A 1 -108.26 8.96 -0.96
CA MET A 1 -108.05 7.53 -1.25
C MET A 1 -106.97 7.43 -2.33
N ARG A 2 -105.83 6.82 -2.00
CA ARG A 2 -104.77 6.24 -2.86
C ARG A 2 -104.12 7.08 -3.99
N LEU A 3 -102.86 7.48 -3.75
CA LEU A 3 -101.82 7.71 -4.77
C LEU A 3 -101.62 6.47 -5.65
N PRO A 4 -101.07 6.66 -6.87
CA PRO A 4 -99.88 5.89 -7.21
C PRO A 4 -98.77 6.71 -7.91
N LEU A 5 -97.54 6.35 -7.54
CA LEU A 5 -96.27 6.54 -8.25
C LEU A 5 -96.27 5.81 -9.61
N ALA A 6 -95.51 6.33 -10.57
CA ALA A 6 -94.59 5.51 -11.37
C ALA A 6 -93.58 6.41 -12.10
N GLY A 7 -92.32 6.36 -11.65
CA GLY A 7 -91.16 6.80 -12.43
C GLY A 7 -90.68 5.69 -13.36
N ALA A 8 -89.99 6.07 -14.44
CA ALA A 8 -89.20 5.14 -15.24
C ALA A 8 -87.84 5.79 -15.54
N ALA A 9 -86.80 5.08 -15.11
CA ALA A 9 -85.43 5.51 -15.00
C ALA A 9 -84.67 5.48 -16.34
N LEU A 10 -83.78 6.47 -16.50
CA LEU A 10 -82.73 6.51 -17.52
C LEU A 10 -81.69 5.41 -17.23
N ALA A 11 -81.56 4.43 -18.14
CA ALA A 11 -80.48 3.47 -18.10
C ALA A 11 -79.23 4.04 -18.81
N LEU A 12 -78.32 4.63 -18.04
CA LEU A 12 -76.92 4.85 -18.41
C LEU A 12 -76.11 3.64 -17.92
N GLY A 13 -75.48 2.91 -18.83
CA GLY A 13 -74.79 1.64 -18.54
C GLY A 13 -73.42 1.53 -19.21
N CYS A 14 -72.44 2.23 -18.63
CA CYS A 14 -71.01 1.93 -18.49
C CYS A 14 -70.20 1.36 -19.69
N ALA A 15 -69.55 2.26 -20.44
CA ALA A 15 -68.31 1.90 -21.14
C ALA A 15 -67.18 1.74 -20.10
N ARG A 16 -66.55 0.55 -20.04
CA ARG A 16 -65.41 0.27 -19.17
C ARG A 16 -64.20 1.07 -19.68
N GLN A 17 -63.89 2.20 -19.05
CA GLN A 17 -62.66 2.94 -19.34
C GLN A 17 -61.46 2.06 -18.93
N ALA A 18 -60.60 1.72 -19.89
CA ALA A 18 -59.36 1.01 -19.59
C ALA A 18 -58.51 1.88 -18.63
N PRO A 19 -57.91 1.30 -17.58
CA PRO A 19 -57.06 2.07 -16.69
C PRO A 19 -55.91 2.70 -17.49
N PRO A 20 -55.52 3.94 -17.16
CA PRO A 20 -54.39 4.57 -17.83
C PRO A 20 -53.13 3.70 -17.64
N PRO A 21 -52.24 3.65 -18.65
CA PRO A 21 -51.00 2.91 -18.53
C PRO A 21 -50.20 3.45 -17.33
N PRO A 22 -49.48 2.58 -16.60
CA PRO A 22 -48.64 3.02 -15.49
C PRO A 22 -47.60 4.03 -15.97
N PRO A 23 -47.23 5.01 -15.13
CA PRO A 23 -46.18 5.96 -15.46
C PRO A 23 -44.86 5.23 -15.73
N ALA A 24 -44.08 5.75 -16.68
CA ALA A 24 -42.78 5.19 -16.99
C ALA A 24 -41.86 5.23 -15.75
N PRO A 25 -41.04 4.18 -15.52
CA PRO A 25 -40.08 4.20 -14.44
C PRO A 25 -39.07 5.35 -14.63
N PRO A 26 -38.59 5.98 -13.54
CA PRO A 26 -37.58 7.02 -13.64
C PRO A 26 -36.30 6.47 -14.29
N PRO A 27 -35.54 7.30 -15.03
CA PRO A 27 -34.27 6.89 -15.59
C PRO A 27 -33.31 6.48 -14.46
N PRO A 28 -32.47 5.45 -14.69
CA PRO A 28 -31.47 5.05 -13.71
C PRO A 28 -30.49 6.22 -13.46
N PRO A 29 -29.96 6.35 -12.23
CA PRO A 29 -28.94 7.34 -11.94
C PRO A 29 -27.70 7.12 -12.81
N PRO A 30 -26.99 8.20 -13.22
CA PRO A 30 -25.73 8.06 -13.94
C PRO A 30 -24.72 7.35 -13.04
N LEU A 31 -24.05 6.34 -13.59
CA LEU A 31 -22.89 5.72 -12.96
C LEU A 31 -21.69 6.64 -13.18
N THR A 32 -21.17 7.21 -12.10
CA THR A 32 -19.93 7.98 -12.10
C THR A 32 -18.79 7.07 -11.69
N GLU A 33 -17.80 6.88 -12.57
CA GLU A 33 -16.56 6.18 -12.23
C GLU A 33 -15.69 7.11 -11.36
N GLU A 34 -15.57 6.78 -10.06
CA GLU A 34 -14.67 7.47 -9.16
C GLU A 34 -13.26 6.86 -9.26
N LEU A 35 -12.28 7.66 -9.68
CA LEU A 35 -10.89 7.24 -9.75
C LEU A 35 -10.33 7.07 -8.34
N LEU A 36 -10.00 5.84 -7.97
CA LEU A 36 -9.28 5.53 -6.74
C LEU A 36 -7.92 6.23 -6.73
N ALA A 37 -7.49 6.69 -5.56
CA ALA A 37 -6.13 7.19 -5.39
C ALA A 37 -5.11 6.09 -5.72
N PRO A 38 -3.98 6.41 -6.38
CA PRO A 38 -2.95 5.44 -6.68
C PRO A 38 -2.37 4.85 -5.38
N SER A 39 -2.13 3.54 -5.38
CA SER A 39 -1.48 2.86 -4.25
C SER A 39 -0.05 3.38 -4.07
N THR A 40 0.35 3.66 -2.82
CA THR A 40 1.71 4.09 -2.50
C THR A 40 2.49 2.97 -1.81
N THR A 41 3.77 2.82 -2.15
CA THR A 41 4.66 1.78 -1.60
C THR A 41 5.93 2.39 -1.04
N ALA A 42 6.46 1.79 0.02
CA ALA A 42 7.82 2.02 0.48
C ALA A 42 8.71 0.95 -0.13
N GLU A 43 9.74 1.37 -0.86
CA GLU A 43 10.67 0.47 -1.54
C GLU A 43 12.07 1.02 -1.37
N PHE A 44 13.03 0.16 -1.05
CA PHE A 44 14.39 0.57 -0.73
C PHE A 44 15.41 -0.11 -1.63
N GLN A 45 16.39 0.67 -2.05
CA GLN A 45 17.55 0.19 -2.78
C GLN A 45 18.80 0.42 -1.94
N ILE A 46 19.62 -0.61 -1.77
CA ILE A 46 20.92 -0.49 -1.13
C ILE A 46 21.95 -0.03 -2.17
N GLY A 47 22.68 1.04 -1.84
CA GLY A 47 23.77 1.55 -2.66
C GLY A 47 25.07 0.75 -2.50
N PRO A 48 26.18 1.22 -3.10
CA PRO A 48 27.48 0.60 -2.95
C PRO A 48 27.88 0.48 -1.48
N ILE A 49 28.44 -0.67 -1.12
CA ILE A 49 28.91 -0.97 0.22
C ILE A 49 30.43 -0.82 0.23
N LYS A 50 30.94 -0.15 1.27
CA LYS A 50 32.37 -0.04 1.55
C LYS A 50 32.69 -0.78 2.84
N GLU A 51 33.74 -1.56 2.81
CA GLU A 51 34.29 -2.23 3.98
C GLU A 51 35.60 -1.55 4.40
N THR A 52 35.79 -1.37 5.71
CA THR A 52 37.04 -0.88 6.29
C THR A 52 37.37 -1.66 7.56
N ALA A 53 38.49 -2.38 7.57
CA ALA A 53 38.95 -3.08 8.77
C ALA A 53 39.44 -2.09 9.85
N THR A 54 39.24 -2.43 11.13
CA THR A 54 39.84 -1.70 12.24
C THR A 54 41.36 -1.88 12.27
N ALA A 55 42.07 -0.94 12.91
CA ALA A 55 43.53 -0.97 12.99
C ALA A 55 44.09 -2.23 13.70
N ASP A 56 43.33 -2.80 14.63
CA ASP A 56 43.66 -4.04 15.34
C ASP A 56 43.22 -5.31 14.58
N GLY A 57 42.52 -5.16 13.44
CA GLY A 57 41.98 -6.26 12.65
C GLY A 57 40.85 -7.04 13.31
N ALA A 58 40.37 -6.63 14.49
CA ALA A 58 39.35 -7.36 15.25
C ALA A 58 37.93 -7.17 14.70
N ALA A 59 37.70 -6.08 13.95
CA ALA A 59 36.39 -5.73 13.42
C ALA A 59 36.48 -5.13 12.02
N VAL A 60 35.33 -5.10 11.35
CA VAL A 60 35.13 -4.46 10.05
C VAL A 60 33.97 -3.49 10.16
N PHE A 61 34.15 -2.30 9.59
CA PHE A 61 33.08 -1.34 9.38
C PHE A 61 32.49 -1.57 7.99
N VAL A 62 31.19 -1.80 7.96
CA VAL A 62 30.42 -1.88 6.71
C VAL A 62 29.57 -0.63 6.62
N GLU A 63 29.87 0.18 5.61
CA GLU A 63 29.25 1.47 5.35
C GLU A 63 28.49 1.42 4.04
N GLY A 64 27.32 2.03 3.99
CA GLY A 64 26.52 2.07 2.78
C GLY A 64 25.42 3.12 2.81
N THR A 65 24.69 3.18 1.71
CA THR A 65 23.51 4.05 1.59
C THR A 65 22.26 3.23 1.34
N VAL A 66 21.12 3.72 1.83
CA VAL A 66 19.80 3.21 1.52
C VAL A 66 19.00 4.33 0.88
N ARG A 67 18.49 4.08 -0.32
CA ARG A 67 17.66 5.03 -1.07
C ARG A 67 16.21 4.57 -1.07
N ASN A 68 15.28 5.46 -0.74
CA ASN A 68 13.86 5.17 -0.92
C ASN A 68 13.50 5.41 -2.39
N VAL A 69 13.22 4.33 -3.12
CA VAL A 69 12.82 4.35 -4.53
C VAL A 69 11.30 4.23 -4.69
N GLY A 70 10.58 4.02 -3.60
CA GLY A 70 9.12 3.98 -3.55
C GLY A 70 8.49 5.38 -3.65
N SER A 71 7.15 5.40 -3.65
CA SER A 71 6.35 6.62 -3.77
C SER A 71 5.92 7.21 -2.42
N ARG A 72 6.20 6.53 -1.31
CA ARG A 72 5.82 6.95 0.05
C ARG A 72 7.04 7.33 0.90
N PRO A 73 6.98 8.43 1.68
CA PRO A 73 8.01 8.68 2.69
C PRO A 73 8.01 7.55 3.72
N SER A 74 9.20 7.08 4.08
CA SER A 74 9.37 6.00 5.04
C SER A 74 10.05 6.51 6.29
N ARG A 75 9.64 5.95 7.43
CA ARG A 75 10.24 6.25 8.74
C ARG A 75 10.63 4.95 9.45
N ASP A 76 11.43 5.09 10.50
CA ASP A 76 11.89 3.97 11.34
C ASP A 76 12.52 2.86 10.49
N VAL A 77 13.31 3.29 9.49
CA VAL A 77 13.99 2.36 8.60
C VAL A 77 15.02 1.61 9.42
N LYS A 78 14.96 0.28 9.37
CA LYS A 78 15.97 -0.61 9.95
C LYS A 78 16.77 -1.24 8.81
N VAL A 79 18.08 -1.16 8.91
CA VAL A 79 19.01 -1.84 8.01
C VAL A 79 19.60 -3.03 8.76
N SER A 80 19.48 -4.23 8.18
CA SER A 80 20.14 -5.44 8.66
C SER A 80 21.29 -5.78 7.74
N VAL A 81 22.49 -5.94 8.31
CA VAL A 81 23.69 -6.34 7.59
C VAL A 81 24.07 -7.74 8.05
N GLU A 82 24.10 -8.67 7.10
CA GLU A 82 24.38 -10.08 7.33
C GLU A 82 25.69 -10.46 6.63
N GLY A 83 26.65 -10.98 7.38
CA GLY A 83 27.82 -11.63 6.81
C GLY A 83 27.48 -13.09 6.51
N LEU A 84 27.70 -13.51 5.26
CA LEU A 84 27.41 -14.85 4.77
C LEU A 84 28.72 -15.59 4.46
N ASP A 85 28.74 -16.90 4.69
CA ASP A 85 29.83 -17.78 4.27
C ASP A 85 29.73 -18.19 2.79
N SER A 86 30.59 -19.11 2.35
CA SER A 86 30.62 -19.60 0.96
C SER A 86 29.36 -20.36 0.54
N ASP A 87 28.64 -20.92 1.50
CA ASP A 87 27.40 -21.67 1.25
C ASP A 87 26.17 -20.74 1.31
N GLY A 88 26.38 -19.45 1.57
CA GLY A 88 25.33 -18.46 1.74
C GLY A 88 24.68 -18.52 3.13
N THR A 89 25.27 -19.22 4.08
CA THR A 89 24.77 -19.31 5.46
C THR A 89 25.19 -18.07 6.24
N ARG A 90 24.27 -17.52 7.02
CA ARG A 90 24.53 -16.35 7.85
C ARG A 90 25.41 -16.71 9.05
N VAL A 91 26.60 -16.13 9.09
CA VAL A 91 27.57 -16.30 10.20
C VAL A 91 27.50 -15.16 11.20
N VAL A 92 27.16 -13.94 10.75
CA VAL A 92 27.02 -12.76 11.60
C VAL A 92 25.88 -11.86 11.10
N SER A 93 25.20 -11.17 12.02
CA SER A 93 24.12 -10.24 11.69
C SER A 93 24.10 -9.09 12.66
N VAL A 94 23.98 -7.87 12.15
CA VAL A 94 23.86 -6.64 12.95
C VAL A 94 22.80 -5.75 12.34
N ASP A 95 21.91 -5.24 13.20
CA ASP A 95 20.90 -4.25 12.85
C ASP A 95 21.40 -2.83 13.17
N THR A 96 21.00 -1.87 12.34
CA THR A 96 21.28 -0.44 12.57
C THR A 96 20.18 0.46 12.03
N LEU A 97 20.25 1.72 12.45
CA LEU A 97 19.36 2.78 12.07
C LEU A 97 20.12 3.75 11.13
N PRO A 98 19.81 3.80 9.83
CA PRO A 98 20.40 4.77 8.92
C PRO A 98 20.06 6.20 9.33
N THR A 99 20.94 7.14 8.99
CA THR A 99 20.75 8.57 9.24
C THR A 99 20.66 9.32 7.92
N PRO A 100 19.62 10.14 7.68
CA PRO A 100 18.46 10.36 8.56
C PRO A 100 17.51 9.15 8.64
N GLN A 101 16.74 9.06 9.73
CA GLN A 101 15.77 7.98 9.96
C GLN A 101 14.48 8.10 9.15
N ALA A 102 14.13 9.31 8.72
CA ALA A 102 13.05 9.56 7.78
C ALA A 102 13.64 9.72 6.37
N ILE A 103 13.20 8.88 5.44
CA ILE A 103 13.68 8.85 4.06
C ILE A 103 12.51 9.15 3.13
N ALA A 104 12.50 10.35 2.57
CA ALA A 104 11.51 10.76 1.59
C ALA A 104 11.70 10.01 0.26
N PRO A 105 10.67 9.93 -0.60
CA PRO A 105 10.82 9.37 -1.94
C PRO A 105 11.97 10.01 -2.71
N GLY A 106 12.82 9.18 -3.30
CA GLY A 106 13.97 9.59 -4.10
C GLY A 106 15.20 10.03 -3.31
N THR A 107 15.13 10.12 -1.98
CA THR A 107 16.26 10.53 -1.11
C THR A 107 16.98 9.32 -0.51
N SER A 108 18.16 9.56 0.06
CA SER A 108 18.99 8.52 0.66
C SER A 108 19.35 8.82 2.12
N ALA A 109 19.63 7.77 2.86
CA ALA A 109 20.24 7.81 4.19
C ALA A 109 21.48 6.91 4.23
N THR A 110 22.41 7.21 5.13
CA THR A 110 23.66 6.47 5.30
C THR A 110 23.59 5.58 6.52
N PHE A 111 24.13 4.37 6.45
CA PHE A 111 24.30 3.50 7.60
C PHE A 111 25.77 3.08 7.75
N VAL A 112 26.16 2.85 8.99
CA VAL A 112 27.46 2.27 9.35
C VAL A 112 27.21 1.23 10.42
N VAL A 113 27.80 0.05 10.25
CA VAL A 113 27.79 -1.01 11.25
C VAL A 113 29.21 -1.49 11.51
N ARG A 114 29.46 -1.92 12.75
CA ARG A 114 30.69 -2.61 13.14
C ARG A 114 30.36 -4.08 13.35
N LEU A 115 31.01 -4.96 12.59
CA LEU A 115 30.91 -6.40 12.76
C LEU A 115 32.27 -6.95 13.25
N PRO A 116 32.28 -8.07 14.00
CA PRO A 116 33.49 -8.86 14.18
C PRO A 116 34.11 -9.22 12.82
N ASN A 117 35.43 -9.16 12.73
CA ASN A 117 36.15 -9.60 11.53
C ASN A 117 36.24 -11.13 11.52
N ASP A 118 35.17 -11.78 11.06
CA ASP A 118 35.09 -13.23 11.00
C ASP A 118 35.63 -13.75 9.65
N PRO A 119 36.69 -14.58 9.64
CA PRO A 119 37.30 -15.08 8.41
C PRO A 119 36.39 -16.03 7.59
N ALA A 120 35.29 -16.50 8.17
CA ALA A 120 34.28 -17.29 7.47
C ALA A 120 33.41 -16.41 6.54
N VAL A 121 33.32 -15.11 6.78
CA VAL A 121 32.53 -14.19 5.94
C VAL A 121 33.15 -14.09 4.55
N ARG A 122 32.34 -14.31 3.52
CA ARG A 122 32.70 -14.21 2.10
C ARG A 122 31.98 -13.08 1.39
N THR A 123 30.75 -12.77 1.80
CA THR A 123 29.94 -11.71 1.21
C THR A 123 29.00 -11.12 2.24
N TYR A 124 28.48 -9.92 1.95
CA TYR A 124 27.46 -9.27 2.77
C TYR A 124 26.13 -9.22 2.04
N HIS A 125 25.06 -9.55 2.77
CA HIS A 125 23.69 -9.29 2.37
C HIS A 125 23.16 -8.14 3.23
N VAL A 126 22.62 -7.10 2.60
CA VAL A 126 22.03 -5.97 3.30
C VAL A 126 20.56 -5.83 2.94
N VAL A 127 19.71 -5.71 3.95
CA VAL A 127 18.26 -5.54 3.79
C VAL A 127 17.82 -4.29 4.52
N ALA A 128 16.98 -3.47 3.89
CA ALA A 128 16.34 -2.32 4.52
C ALA A 128 14.82 -2.50 4.57
N ILE A 129 14.23 -2.26 5.73
CA ILE A 129 12.79 -2.36 5.96
C ILE A 129 12.34 -1.10 6.70
N GLY A 130 11.25 -0.47 6.25
CA GLY A 130 10.71 0.76 6.83
C GLY A 130 9.19 0.80 6.76
N ARG A 131 8.58 1.72 7.51
CA ARG A 131 7.12 1.83 7.67
C ARG A 131 6.55 3.15 7.18
#